data_AF-A0A821LVV2-F1
#
_entry.id   AF-A0A821LVV2-F1
#
_cell.length_a   1.000
_cell.length_b   1.000
_cell.length_c   1.000
_cell.angle_alpha   90.00
_cell.angle_beta   90.00
_cell.angle_gamma   90.00
#
_symmetry.space_group_name_H-M   'P 1'
#
loop_
_entity.id
_entity.type
_entity.pdbx_description
1 polymer ?
#
loop_
_entity_poly.entity_id
_entity_poly.type
_entity_poly.pdbx_seq_one_letter_code
_entity_poly.pdbx_strand_id
1 'polypeptide(L)'
;MSSFNDVATRTKLPLDQIELLAMHALSLGLIRGSIDQVDEKLNMHWVKPRVLDLRQVATLKKRLDQWTNDVKQMSTLVEQQAGDILS
;
A
#
# COMPACT_ATOMS: atom_id res chain seq x y z
N MET A 1 5.36 8.06 -4.74
CA MET A 1 5.51 8.45 -6.16
C MET A 1 6.53 7.52 -6.77
N SER A 2 6.22 6.90 -7.91
CA SER A 2 7.15 6.01 -8.61
C SER A 2 7.57 6.70 -9.91
N SER A 3 8.87 6.78 -10.18
CA SER A 3 9.37 7.30 -11.45
C SER A 3 9.10 6.32 -12.59
N PHE A 4 9.04 6.79 -13.83
CA PHE A 4 8.93 5.91 -14.99
C PHE A 4 10.08 4.91 -15.06
N ASN A 5 11.28 5.30 -14.62
CA ASN A 5 12.44 4.43 -14.56
C ASN A 5 12.28 3.27 -13.55
N ASP A 6 11.67 3.55 -12.38
CA ASP A 6 11.35 2.50 -11.40
C ASP A 6 10.33 1.50 -11.96
N VAL A 7 9.32 2.01 -12.68
CA VAL A 7 8.30 1.17 -13.31
C VAL A 7 8.93 0.34 -14.43
N ALA A 8 9.74 0.94 -15.30
CA ALA A 8 10.47 0.28 -16.39
C ALA A 8 11.37 -0.86 -15.89
N THR A 9 12.13 -0.59 -14.83
CA THR A 9 13.01 -1.60 -14.21
C THR A 9 12.19 -2.77 -13.65
N ARG A 10 11.03 -2.49 -13.06
CA ARG A 10 10.15 -3.52 -12.48
C ARG A 10 9.40 -4.33 -13.53
N THR A 11 8.95 -3.68 -14.61
CA THR A 11 8.20 -4.33 -15.70
C THR A 11 9.10 -4.93 -16.76
N LYS A 12 10.42 -4.63 -16.72
CA LYS A 12 11.41 -5.00 -17.75
C LYS A 12 10.98 -4.53 -19.15
N LEU A 13 10.34 -3.37 -19.21
CA LEU A 13 9.91 -2.74 -20.45
C LEU A 13 10.72 -1.46 -20.66
N PRO A 14 10.99 -1.09 -21.92
CA PRO A 14 11.66 0.15 -22.23
C PRO A 14 10.76 1.36 -21.90
N LEU A 15 11.39 2.51 -21.60
CA LEU A 15 10.74 3.72 -21.08
C LEU A 15 9.63 4.26 -22.02
N ASP A 16 9.82 4.10 -23.33
CA ASP A 16 8.87 4.44 -24.38
C ASP A 16 7.54 3.66 -24.29
N GLN A 17 7.56 2.46 -23.71
CA GLN A 17 6.38 1.61 -23.57
C GLN A 17 5.68 1.75 -22.21
N ILE A 18 6.28 2.46 -21.26
CA ILE A 18 5.71 2.66 -19.92
C ILE A 18 4.45 3.51 -19.96
N GLU A 19 4.43 4.52 -20.83
CA GLU A 19 3.28 5.38 -20.99
C GLU A 19 2.09 4.61 -21.59
N LEU A 20 2.34 3.78 -22.60
CA LEU A 20 1.33 2.92 -23.21
C LEU A 20 0.81 1.87 -22.20
N LEU A 21 1.71 1.27 -21.41
CA LEU A 21 1.33 0.34 -20.35
C LEU A 21 0.46 1.02 -19.28
N ALA A 22 0.82 2.23 -18.85
CA ALA A 22 0.06 3.00 -17.88
C ALA A 22 -1.33 3.35 -18.44
N MET A 23 -1.43 3.79 -19.70
CA MET A 23 -2.69 4.01 -20.39
C MET A 23 -3.54 2.74 -20.48
N HIS A 24 -2.95 1.59 -20.81
CA HIS A 24 -3.65 0.30 -20.83
C HIS A 24 -4.16 -0.09 -19.45
N ALA A 25 -3.34 0.07 -18.41
CA ALA A 25 -3.72 -0.25 -17.03
C ALA A 25 -4.84 0.67 -16.50
N LEU A 26 -4.84 1.95 -16.89
CA LEU A 26 -5.93 2.89 -16.61
C LEU A 26 -7.20 2.51 -17.37
N SER A 27 -7.08 2.18 -18.66
CA SER A 27 -8.21 1.81 -19.53
C SER A 27 -8.87 0.50 -19.10
N LEU A 28 -8.08 -0.46 -18.61
CA LEU A 28 -8.57 -1.73 -18.05
C LEU A 28 -9.11 -1.58 -16.60
N GLY A 29 -9.03 -0.39 -16.02
CA GLY A 29 -9.44 -0.13 -14.64
C GLY A 29 -8.63 -0.90 -13.60
N LEU A 30 -7.41 -1.32 -13.96
CA LEU A 30 -6.48 -2.01 -13.06
C LEU A 30 -5.86 -1.03 -12.07
N ILE A 31 -5.72 0.24 -12.46
CA ILE A 31 -5.16 1.31 -11.64
C ILE A 31 -6.01 2.56 -11.84
N ARG A 32 -6.08 3.44 -10.83
CA ARG A 32 -6.58 4.81 -10.97
C ARG A 32 -5.50 5.77 -10.53
N GLY A 33 -5.28 6.81 -11.32
CA GLY A 33 -4.21 7.75 -11.11
C GLY A 33 -4.11 8.76 -12.23
N SER A 34 -3.08 9.61 -12.15
CA SER A 34 -2.68 10.52 -13.22
C SER A 34 -1.27 10.18 -13.70
N ILE A 35 -1.05 10.39 -14.99
CA ILE A 35 0.27 10.30 -15.62
C ILE A 35 0.78 11.74 -15.74
N ASP A 36 1.99 11.98 -15.24
CA ASP A 36 2.70 13.24 -15.45
C ASP A 36 3.90 12.95 -16.35
N GLN A 37 3.74 13.25 -17.65
CA GLN A 37 4.76 12.98 -18.67
C GLN A 37 5.93 13.96 -18.55
N VAL A 38 5.68 15.21 -18.15
CA VAL A 38 6.73 16.25 -18.07
C VAL A 38 7.73 15.91 -16.96
N ASP A 39 7.21 15.42 -15.84
CA ASP A 39 8.01 15.00 -14.69
C ASP A 39 8.39 13.50 -14.71
N GLU A 40 7.99 12.75 -15.75
CA GLU A 40 8.16 11.29 -15.87
C GLU A 40 7.70 10.51 -14.62
N LYS A 41 6.54 10.89 -14.08
CA LYS A 41 5.98 10.34 -12.84
C LYS A 41 4.62 9.72 -13.05
N LEU A 42 4.40 8.59 -12.37
CA LEU A 42 3.09 7.93 -12.32
C LEU A 42 2.47 8.09 -10.92
N ASN A 43 1.37 8.83 -10.85
CA ASN A 43 0.64 9.09 -9.60
C ASN A 43 -0.54 8.14 -9.45
N MET A 44 -0.28 6.97 -8.87
CA MET A 44 -1.29 5.93 -8.63
C MET A 44 -1.97 6.15 -7.27
N HIS A 45 -3.27 6.41 -7.27
CA HIS A 45 -4.07 6.62 -6.05
C HIS A 45 -4.84 5.35 -5.63
N TRP A 46 -5.07 4.44 -6.58
CA TRP A 46 -5.81 3.22 -6.35
C TRP A 46 -5.34 2.13 -7.30
N VAL A 47 -5.31 0.90 -6.83
CA VAL A 47 -5.01 -0.28 -7.64
C VAL A 47 -6.10 -1.30 -7.41
N LYS A 48 -6.56 -1.96 -8.49
CA LYS A 48 -7.51 -3.05 -8.41
C LYS A 48 -6.84 -4.19 -7.65
N PRO A 49 -7.42 -4.66 -6.54
CA PRO A 49 -6.91 -5.85 -5.88
C PRO A 49 -7.13 -7.04 -6.81
N ARG A 50 -6.07 -7.51 -7.48
CA ARG A 50 -6.12 -8.73 -8.28
C ARG A 50 -4.98 -9.64 -7.84
N VAL A 51 -5.37 -10.84 -7.39
CA VAL A 51 -4.53 -11.90 -6.83
C VAL A 51 -3.73 -11.41 -5.62
N LEU A 52 -4.36 -11.48 -4.46
CA LEU A 52 -3.67 -11.59 -3.19
C LEU A 52 -2.70 -12.77 -3.29
N ASP A 53 -1.40 -12.49 -3.34
CA ASP A 53 -0.42 -13.44 -2.83
C ASP A 53 -0.82 -13.71 -1.37
N LEU A 54 -1.21 -14.95 -1.03
CA LEU A 54 -1.67 -15.30 0.33
C LEU A 54 -0.66 -14.84 1.41
N ARG A 55 0.61 -14.65 1.03
CA ARG A 55 1.67 -14.09 1.88
C ARG A 55 1.42 -12.63 2.29
N GLN A 56 0.84 -11.82 1.41
CA GLN A 56 0.50 -10.42 1.73
C GLN A 56 -0.70 -10.36 2.69
N VAL A 57 -1.67 -11.26 2.57
CA VAL A 57 -2.77 -11.43 3.54
C VAL A 57 -2.25 -11.86 4.89
N ALA A 58 -1.32 -12.82 4.92
CA ALA A 58 -0.68 -13.25 6.15
C ALA A 58 0.09 -12.10 6.83
N THR A 59 0.69 -11.20 6.04
CA THR A 59 1.36 -10.01 6.55
C THR A 59 0.36 -8.99 7.12
N LEU A 60 -0.79 -8.79 6.47
CA LEU A 60 -1.87 -7.94 7.00
C LEU A 60 -2.47 -8.53 8.28
N LYS A 61 -2.72 -9.84 8.33
CA LYS A 61 -3.14 -10.54 9.54
C LYS A 61 -2.14 -10.35 10.67
N LYS A 62 -0.84 -10.53 10.40
CA LYS A 62 0.22 -10.32 11.40
C LYS A 62 0.23 -8.90 11.95
N ARG A 63 0.02 -7.89 11.09
CA ARG A 63 -0.09 -6.49 11.52
C ARG A 63 -1.35 -6.23 12.36
N LEU A 64 -2.47 -6.86 12.03
CA LEU A 64 -3.71 -6.76 12.80
C LEU A 64 -3.59 -7.45 14.18
N ASP A 65 -2.96 -8.63 14.23
CA ASP A 65 -2.67 -9.35 15.48
C ASP A 65 -1.75 -8.51 16.37
N GLN A 66 -0.71 -7.89 15.79
CA GLN A 66 0.18 -6.98 16.53
C GLN A 66 -0.60 -5.78 17.08
N TRP A 67 -1.40 -5.11 16.25
CA TRP A 67 -2.19 -3.96 16.70
C TRP A 67 -3.18 -4.35 17.81
N THR A 68 -3.81 -5.52 17.72
CA THR A 68 -4.71 -6.03 18.77
C THR A 68 -3.95 -6.27 20.07
N ASN A 69 -2.72 -6.79 20.00
CA ASN A 69 -1.87 -6.95 21.17
C ASN A 69 -1.45 -5.59 21.76
N ASP A 70 -1.09 -4.62 20.92
CA ASP A 70 -0.71 -3.28 21.38
C ASP A 70 -1.90 -2.57 22.06
N VAL A 71 -3.12 -2.70 21.52
CA VAL A 71 -4.34 -2.17 22.13
C VAL A 71 -4.67 -2.89 23.45
N LYS A 72 -4.49 -4.21 23.53
CA LYS A 72 -4.67 -4.95 24.79
C LYS A 72 -3.66 -4.52 25.83
N GLN A 73 -2.38 -4.40 25.46
CA GLN A 73 -1.34 -3.90 26.36
C GLN A 73 -1.66 -2.48 26.83
N MET A 74 -2.13 -1.61 25.94
CA MET A 74 -2.56 -0.26 26.31
C MET A 74 -3.77 -0.28 27.25
N SER A 75 -4.75 -1.17 27.02
CA SER A 75 -5.88 -1.36 27.93
C SER A 75 -5.44 -1.82 29.30
N THR A 76 -4.50 -2.77 29.39
CA THR A 76 -3.95 -3.27 30.67
C THR A 76 -3.15 -2.19 31.40
N LEU A 77 -2.38 -1.37 30.68
CA LEU A 77 -1.67 -0.23 31.26
C LEU A 77 -2.63 0.84 31.79
N VAL A 78 -3.71 1.12 31.05
CA VAL A 78 -4.76 2.05 31.47
C VAL A 78 -5.53 1.51 32.68
N GLU A 79 -5.83 0.21 32.75
CA GLU A 79 -6.46 -0.41 33.92
C GLU A 79 -5.54 -0.38 35.16
N GLN A 80 -4.24 -0.62 34.99
CA GLN A 80 -3.27 -0.51 36.09
C GLN A 80 -3.09 0.93 36.59
N GLN A 81 -3.03 1.92 35.69
CA GLN A 81 -2.97 3.33 36.08
C GLN A 81 -4.31 3.86 36.63
N ALA A 82 -5.45 3.39 36.13
CA ALA A 82 -6.76 3.76 36.67
C ALA A 82 -7.00 3.18 38.07
N GLY A 83 -6.47 1.98 38.35
CA GLY A 83 -6.48 1.39 39.70
C GLY A 83 -5.68 2.19 40.74
N ASP A 84 -4.62 2.88 40.30
CA ASP A 84 -3.76 3.73 41.14
C ASP A 84 -4.37 5.12 41.39
N ILE A 85 -5.27 5.60 40.52
CA ILE A 85 -5.98 6.88 40.68
C ILE A 85 -7.27 6.73 41.51
N LEU A 86 -7.87 5.53 41.52
CA LEU A 86 -9.08 5.19 42.28
C LEU A 86 -8.80 4.61 43.68
N SER A 87 -7.53 4.54 44.10
CA SER A 87 -7.11 4.10 45.45
C SER A 87 -6.66 5.27 46.32
#